data_AF-A0A7Z7B031-F1
#
_entry.id   AF-A0A7Z7B031-F1
#
_cell.length_a   1.000
_cell.length_b   1.000
_cell.length_c   1.000
_cell.angle_alpha   90.00
_cell.angle_beta   90.00
_cell.angle_gamma   90.00
#
_symmetry.space_group_name_H-M   'P 1'
#
loop_
_entity.id
_entity.type
_entity.pdbx_description
1 polymer ?
#
loop_
_entity_poly.entity_id
_entity_poly.type
_entity_poly.pdbx_seq_one_letter_code
_entity_poly.pdbx_strand_id
1 'polypeptide(L)'
;MSVEGMNILHVAGNISYGVLEAGSSVDQLDIDIGNSSNIGFNYFHNKFGMPYDFLLKSSLSSGHSLFVAVKDTNKLLGFARFEQISEETERTYRGRTNVVNHSIHLLRSIEIHPAHRHVGIGRLLFAIAVNRLKTNVITMPDNSGAARFFKNKLGFIALNTKSSGLSPRYKGYLMLPYPRARSMLKIMAEDYPRMVMPELIGSYEALKFRRNMGKSITSEDISDFLTLFESSKELLDSKLEGEMNSFIRGFDFK
;
A
#
# COMPACT_ATOMS: atom_id res chain seq x y z
N MET A 1 9.14 3.76 19.65
CA MET A 1 8.10 4.80 19.47
C MET A 1 7.90 5.00 17.97
N SER A 2 6.67 4.87 17.49
CA SER A 2 6.30 5.11 16.08
C SER A 2 6.25 6.62 15.77
N VAL A 3 6.28 6.97 14.49
CA VAL A 3 6.08 8.35 14.01
C VAL A 3 4.72 8.89 14.50
N GLU A 4 4.72 10.00 15.23
CA GLU A 4 3.51 10.65 15.71
C GLU A 4 2.73 11.27 14.54
N GLY A 5 1.40 11.13 14.55
CA GLY A 5 0.53 11.57 13.45
C GLY A 5 0.62 10.69 12.19
N MET A 6 1.23 9.51 12.29
CA MET A 6 1.10 8.45 11.29
C MET A 6 -0.06 7.53 11.67
N ASN A 7 -1.05 7.45 10.78
CA ASN A 7 -2.13 6.47 10.87
C ASN A 7 -1.70 5.17 10.18
N ILE A 8 -1.40 4.15 10.99
CA ILE A 8 -0.94 2.85 10.49
C ILE A 8 -2.12 2.11 9.86
N LEU A 9 -1.95 1.74 8.60
CA LEU A 9 -2.97 1.05 7.80
C LEU A 9 -2.64 -0.45 7.64
N HIS A 10 -1.37 -0.81 7.72
CA HIS A 10 -0.89 -2.18 7.56
C HIS A 10 0.50 -2.35 8.17
N VAL A 11 0.82 -3.55 8.63
CA VAL A 11 2.15 -3.93 9.11
C VAL A 11 2.57 -5.21 8.40
N ALA A 12 3.81 -5.24 7.89
CA ALA A 12 4.41 -6.45 7.33
C ALA A 12 5.87 -6.55 7.76
N GLY A 13 6.15 -7.44 8.70
CA GLY A 13 7.43 -7.55 9.39
C GLY A 13 7.64 -6.33 10.28
N ASN A 14 8.87 -5.82 10.27
CA ASN A 14 9.21 -4.57 10.95
C ASN A 14 8.94 -3.31 10.10
N ILE A 15 8.06 -3.41 9.10
CA ILE A 15 7.67 -2.29 8.24
C ILE A 15 6.21 -1.93 8.50
N SER A 16 5.99 -0.71 8.95
CA SER A 16 4.67 -0.11 9.07
C SER A 16 4.35 0.71 7.82
N TYR A 17 3.16 0.52 7.28
CA TYR A 17 2.63 1.27 6.15
C TYR A 17 1.46 2.11 6.64
N GLY A 18 1.46 3.39 6.30
CA GLY A 18 0.45 4.30 6.82
C GLY A 18 0.35 5.58 6.04
N VAL A 19 -0.55 6.45 6.49
CA VAL A 19 -0.73 7.81 5.97
C VAL A 19 -0.29 8.80 7.04
N LEU A 20 0.44 9.84 6.63
CA LEU A 20 0.77 10.96 7.50
C LEU A 20 -0.38 11.96 7.50
N GLU A 21 -0.78 12.42 8.69
CA GLU A 21 -1.92 13.32 8.86
C GLU A 21 -1.48 14.79 8.98
N ALA A 22 -0.23 15.05 9.35
CA ALA A 22 0.28 16.41 9.56
C ALA A 22 1.69 16.61 9.01
N GLY A 23 1.99 17.84 8.56
CA GLY A 23 3.32 18.23 8.10
C GLY A 23 4.41 18.03 9.17
N SER A 24 4.08 18.24 10.44
CA SER A 24 4.99 17.99 11.57
C SER A 24 5.40 16.52 11.72
N SER A 25 4.59 15.58 11.24
CA SER A 25 4.96 14.15 11.25
C SER A 25 6.16 13.86 10.34
N VAL A 26 6.39 14.68 9.31
CA VAL A 26 7.54 14.55 8.41
C VAL A 26 8.85 14.84 9.15
N ASP A 27 8.84 15.75 10.13
CA ASP A 27 10.04 16.09 10.92
C ASP A 27 10.59 14.92 11.73
N GLN A 28 9.75 13.94 12.01
CA GLN A 28 10.14 12.75 12.78
C GLN A 28 10.75 11.67 11.89
N LEU A 29 10.59 11.74 10.57
CA LEU A 29 11.11 10.76 9.64
C LEU A 29 12.62 10.88 9.49
N ASP A 30 13.31 9.76 9.63
CA ASP A 30 14.69 9.63 9.19
C ASP A 30 14.71 9.35 7.68
N ILE A 31 15.09 10.37 6.90
CA ILE A 31 15.12 10.35 5.44
C ILE A 31 16.58 10.33 4.97
N ASP A 32 17.04 9.20 4.44
CA ASP A 32 18.34 9.10 3.78
C ASP A 32 18.31 9.83 2.43
N ILE A 33 18.96 10.98 2.35
CA ILE A 33 19.14 11.70 1.08
C ILE A 33 20.41 11.18 0.39
N GLY A 34 20.26 10.71 -0.86
CA GLY A 34 21.35 10.13 -1.62
C GLY A 34 22.34 11.20 -2.08
N ASN A 35 23.63 10.94 -1.91
CA ASN A 35 24.73 11.78 -2.38
C ASN A 35 25.88 10.90 -2.90
N SER A 36 27.05 11.48 -3.20
CA SER A 36 28.21 10.72 -3.73
C SER A 36 28.73 9.64 -2.77
N SER A 37 28.48 9.79 -1.47
CA SER A 37 28.96 8.89 -0.40
C SER A 37 27.88 8.04 0.25
N ASN A 38 26.59 8.32 0.00
CA ASN A 38 25.48 7.65 0.65
C ASN A 38 24.38 7.26 -0.35
N ILE A 39 23.88 6.03 -0.21
CA ILE A 39 22.73 5.56 -0.98
C ILE A 39 21.48 6.10 -0.31
N GLY A 40 20.65 6.83 -1.06
CA GLY A 40 19.45 7.45 -0.52
C GLY A 40 18.43 7.85 -1.57
N PHE A 41 17.33 8.45 -1.12
CA PHE A 41 16.37 9.14 -1.97
C PHE A 41 17.05 10.30 -2.69
N ASN A 42 16.93 10.35 -4.01
CA ASN A 42 17.61 11.39 -4.79
C ASN A 42 16.86 11.82 -6.04
N TYR A 43 15.77 11.15 -6.44
CA TYR A 43 15.04 11.49 -7.65
C TYR A 43 14.56 12.95 -7.65
N PHE A 44 13.90 13.40 -6.59
CA PHE A 44 13.33 14.76 -6.54
C PHE A 44 14.40 15.83 -6.33
N HIS A 45 15.42 15.51 -5.55
CA HIS A 45 16.56 16.38 -5.37
C HIS A 45 17.28 16.61 -6.71
N ASN A 46 17.60 15.55 -7.44
CA ASN A 46 18.36 15.64 -8.68
C ASN A 46 17.56 16.21 -9.86
N LYS A 47 16.26 15.90 -9.95
CA LYS A 47 15.43 16.35 -11.09
C LYS A 47 14.78 17.71 -10.91
N PHE A 48 14.50 18.11 -9.67
CA PHE A 48 13.71 19.32 -9.40
C PHE A 48 14.38 20.26 -8.39
N GLY A 49 15.57 19.94 -7.89
CA GLY A 49 16.25 20.75 -6.88
C GLY A 49 15.49 20.85 -5.57
N MET A 50 14.57 19.92 -5.30
CA MET A 50 13.63 20.02 -4.19
C MET A 50 14.08 19.15 -3.00
N PRO A 51 14.23 19.73 -1.80
CA PRO A 51 14.43 18.95 -0.57
C PRO A 51 13.22 18.06 -0.28
N TYR A 52 13.48 16.84 0.21
CA TYR A 52 12.42 15.86 0.46
C TYR A 52 11.51 16.27 1.61
N ASP A 53 12.08 16.74 2.71
CA ASP A 53 11.34 17.31 3.84
C ASP A 53 10.38 18.41 3.38
N PHE A 54 10.87 19.36 2.57
CA PHE A 54 10.04 20.42 2.01
C PHE A 54 8.94 19.87 1.09
N LEU A 55 9.27 18.96 0.18
CA LEU A 55 8.31 18.32 -0.73
C LEU A 55 7.19 17.62 0.05
N LEU A 56 7.55 16.82 1.05
CA LEU A 56 6.59 16.00 1.80
C LEU A 56 5.70 16.86 2.68
N LYS A 57 6.26 17.85 3.39
CA LYS A 57 5.50 18.81 4.19
C LYS A 57 4.54 19.64 3.35
N SER A 58 5.05 20.26 2.28
CA SER A 58 4.23 21.10 1.39
C SER A 58 3.10 20.30 0.75
N SER A 59 3.31 19.01 0.49
CA SER A 59 2.27 18.13 -0.03
C SER A 59 1.11 17.99 0.95
N LEU A 60 1.39 17.72 2.23
CA LEU A 60 0.36 17.65 3.27
C LEU A 60 -0.34 18.99 3.46
N SER A 61 0.41 20.10 3.51
CA SER A 61 -0.17 21.45 3.60
C SER A 61 -1.06 21.82 2.42
N SER A 62 -0.82 21.23 1.25
CA SER A 62 -1.62 21.44 0.03
C SER A 62 -2.81 20.48 -0.09
N GLY A 63 -3.09 19.68 0.96
CA GLY A 63 -4.19 18.72 0.96
C GLY A 63 -3.91 17.41 0.21
N HIS A 64 -2.65 17.11 -0.12
CA HIS A 64 -2.30 15.82 -0.72
C HIS A 64 -2.27 14.73 0.35
N SER A 65 -2.69 13.52 0.00
CA SER A 65 -2.48 12.35 0.85
C SER A 65 -1.06 11.83 0.68
N LEU A 66 -0.33 11.70 1.79
CA LEU A 66 1.03 11.17 1.81
C LEU A 66 1.07 9.83 2.53
N PHE A 67 1.24 8.76 1.76
CA PHE A 67 1.43 7.41 2.28
C PHE A 67 2.92 7.10 2.40
N VAL A 68 3.31 6.44 3.48
CA VAL A 68 4.71 6.11 3.78
C VAL A 68 4.85 4.65 4.19
N ALA A 69 6.02 4.08 3.88
CA ALA A 69 6.51 2.84 4.44
C ALA A 69 7.68 3.17 5.36
N VAL A 70 7.55 2.82 6.65
CA VAL A 70 8.52 3.15 7.70
C VAL A 70 9.02 1.87 8.34
N LYS A 71 10.34 1.76 8.51
CA LYS A 71 10.98 0.66 9.21
C LYS A 71 11.33 1.07 10.64
N ASP A 72 11.21 0.12 11.55
CA ASP A 72 11.55 0.27 12.95
C ASP A 72 10.75 1.43 13.57
N THR A 73 11.40 2.52 14.03
CA THR A 73 10.70 3.65 14.65
C THR A 73 10.29 4.74 13.67
N ASN A 74 11.17 5.10 12.74
CA ASN A 74 10.99 6.31 11.92
C ASN A 74 11.76 6.29 10.58
N LYS A 75 12.41 5.19 10.22
CA LYS A 75 13.21 5.14 8.99
C LYS A 75 12.33 5.08 7.76
N LEU A 76 12.36 6.11 6.91
CA LEU A 76 11.56 6.13 5.68
C LEU A 76 12.14 5.16 4.64
N LEU A 77 11.36 4.15 4.26
CA LEU A 77 11.71 3.22 3.19
C LEU A 77 11.11 3.62 1.84
N GLY A 78 10.02 4.38 1.85
CA GLY A 78 9.38 4.87 0.64
C GLY A 78 8.13 5.67 0.92
N PHE A 79 7.68 6.41 -0.08
CA PHE A 79 6.46 7.21 0.00
C PHE A 79 5.68 7.21 -1.31
N ALA A 80 4.39 7.46 -1.22
CA ALA A 80 3.49 7.68 -2.35
C ALA A 80 2.56 8.86 -2.07
N ARG A 81 2.49 9.80 -3.00
CA ARG A 81 1.75 11.05 -2.88
C ARG A 81 0.59 11.09 -3.85
N PHE A 82 -0.60 11.40 -3.34
CA PHE A 82 -1.82 11.49 -4.11
C PHE A 82 -2.48 12.86 -3.95
N GLU A 83 -2.99 13.40 -5.05
CA GLU A 83 -3.82 14.60 -5.06
C GLU A 83 -5.23 14.21 -5.50
N GLN A 84 -6.25 14.60 -4.75
CA GLN A 84 -7.62 14.44 -5.20
C GLN A 84 -7.94 15.49 -6.26
N ILE A 85 -8.34 15.06 -7.46
CA ILE A 85 -8.61 15.94 -8.60
C ILE A 85 -10.07 15.91 -9.06
N SER A 86 -10.88 15.02 -8.49
CA SER A 86 -12.33 14.94 -8.68
C SER A 86 -12.97 14.33 -7.45
N GLU A 87 -14.09 14.92 -7.03
CA GLU A 87 -14.97 14.35 -6.00
C GLU A 87 -15.88 13.27 -6.59
N GLU A 88 -16.47 12.46 -5.70
CA GLU A 88 -17.48 11.49 -6.07
C GLU A 88 -18.79 12.21 -6.35
N THR A 89 -19.46 11.87 -7.46
CA THR A 89 -20.75 12.48 -7.81
C THR A 89 -21.77 11.41 -8.11
N GLU A 90 -22.95 11.50 -7.50
CA GLU A 90 -24.09 10.65 -7.83
C GLU A 90 -25.06 11.42 -8.74
N ARG A 91 -25.46 10.82 -9.87
CA ARG A 91 -26.47 11.40 -10.77
C ARG A 91 -27.68 10.48 -10.85
N THR A 92 -28.84 10.97 -10.44
CA THR A 92 -30.12 10.28 -10.62
C THR A 92 -30.71 10.61 -11.99
N TYR A 93 -30.94 9.60 -12.82
CA TYR A 93 -31.62 9.79 -14.11
C TYR A 93 -33.07 9.30 -14.04
N ARG A 94 -34.04 10.16 -14.35
CA ARG A 94 -35.47 9.82 -14.57
C ARG A 94 -36.05 8.77 -13.59
N GLY A 95 -35.75 8.91 -12.29
CA GLY A 95 -36.31 8.07 -11.23
C GLY A 95 -35.80 6.63 -11.14
N ARG A 96 -34.90 6.18 -12.03
CA ARG A 96 -34.26 4.85 -11.93
C ARG A 96 -32.81 4.92 -12.44
N THR A 97 -31.92 4.46 -11.57
CA THR A 97 -30.47 4.34 -11.71
C THR A 97 -29.70 5.61 -11.33
N ASN A 98 -29.03 5.51 -10.18
CA ASN A 98 -27.97 6.43 -9.75
C ASN A 98 -26.67 6.02 -10.45
N VAL A 99 -26.14 6.87 -11.33
CA VAL A 99 -24.79 6.69 -11.85
C VAL A 99 -23.82 7.32 -10.86
N VAL A 100 -23.03 6.48 -10.18
CA VAL A 100 -21.98 6.93 -9.26
C VAL A 100 -20.69 7.10 -10.04
N ASN A 101 -20.20 8.33 -10.14
CA ASN A 101 -18.85 8.61 -10.61
C ASN A 101 -17.94 8.63 -9.39
N HIS A 102 -17.11 7.60 -9.22
CA HIS A 102 -16.13 7.59 -8.14
C HIS A 102 -15.13 8.73 -8.27
N SER A 103 -14.70 9.25 -7.13
CA SER A 103 -13.62 10.23 -7.02
C SER A 103 -12.34 9.75 -7.71
N ILE A 104 -11.48 10.71 -8.06
CA ILE A 104 -10.26 10.46 -8.82
C ILE A 104 -9.08 11.06 -8.09
N HIS A 105 -8.10 10.22 -7.78
CA HIS A 105 -6.81 10.65 -7.26
C HIS A 105 -5.73 10.57 -8.34
N LEU A 106 -4.88 11.58 -8.38
CA LEU A 106 -3.69 11.61 -9.19
C LEU A 106 -2.49 11.18 -8.33
N LEU A 107 -1.86 10.06 -8.68
CA LEU A 107 -0.56 9.69 -8.14
C LEU A 107 0.48 10.69 -8.67
N ARG A 108 0.93 11.59 -7.81
CA ARG A 108 1.89 12.65 -8.13
C ARG A 108 3.33 12.18 -8.06
N SER A 109 3.63 11.28 -7.13
CA SER A 109 4.97 10.73 -6.95
C SER A 109 4.91 9.43 -6.16
N ILE A 110 5.82 8.51 -6.48
CA ILE A 110 6.11 7.33 -5.67
C ILE A 110 7.61 7.06 -5.76
N GLU A 111 8.27 6.87 -4.61
CA GLU A 111 9.69 6.56 -4.57
C GLU A 111 9.99 5.60 -3.43
N ILE A 112 10.84 4.61 -3.71
CA ILE A 112 11.34 3.64 -2.74
C ILE A 112 12.85 3.81 -2.63
N HIS A 113 13.33 3.82 -1.39
CA HIS A 113 14.74 3.91 -1.05
C HIS A 113 15.53 2.86 -1.85
N PRO A 114 16.64 3.22 -2.53
CA PRO A 114 17.32 2.30 -3.44
C PRO A 114 17.74 0.96 -2.82
N ALA A 115 18.19 0.97 -1.56
CA ALA A 115 18.58 -0.24 -0.83
C ALA A 115 17.41 -1.21 -0.55
N HIS A 116 16.16 -0.76 -0.74
CA HIS A 116 14.94 -1.50 -0.45
C HIS A 116 14.05 -1.68 -1.69
N ARG A 117 14.62 -1.52 -2.89
CA ARG A 117 13.93 -1.82 -4.14
C ARG A 117 13.87 -3.34 -4.36
N HIS A 118 12.95 -3.77 -5.23
CA HIS A 118 12.78 -5.17 -5.65
C HIS A 118 12.35 -6.18 -4.57
N VAL A 119 12.11 -5.76 -3.33
CA VAL A 119 11.57 -6.62 -2.25
C VAL A 119 10.07 -6.48 -2.02
N GLY A 120 9.38 -5.72 -2.88
CA GLY A 120 7.90 -5.63 -2.87
C GLY A 120 7.29 -4.47 -2.07
N ILE A 121 8.08 -3.74 -1.28
CA ILE A 121 7.63 -2.58 -0.48
C ILE A 121 6.83 -1.58 -1.30
N GLY A 122 7.32 -1.18 -2.48
CA GLY A 122 6.61 -0.22 -3.31
C GLY A 122 5.28 -0.71 -3.87
N ARG A 123 5.16 -2.01 -4.15
CA ARG A 123 3.90 -2.61 -4.61
C ARG A 123 2.90 -2.67 -3.45
N LEU A 124 3.35 -3.06 -2.26
CA LEU A 124 2.53 -3.12 -1.06
C LEU A 124 2.07 -1.73 -0.61
N LEU A 125 2.99 -0.76 -0.54
CA LEU A 125 2.70 0.64 -0.26
C LEU A 125 1.62 1.19 -1.19
N PHE A 126 1.78 0.96 -2.50
CA PHE A 126 0.79 1.40 -3.47
C PHE A 126 -0.56 0.71 -3.26
N ALA A 127 -0.57 -0.62 -3.07
CA ALA A 127 -1.80 -1.40 -2.86
C ALA A 127 -2.57 -0.94 -1.61
N ILE A 128 -1.88 -0.67 -0.51
CA ILE A 128 -2.46 -0.15 0.74
C ILE A 128 -3.03 1.25 0.52
N ALA A 129 -2.27 2.13 -0.15
CA ALA A 129 -2.73 3.48 -0.44
C ALA A 129 -4.03 3.48 -1.25
N VAL A 130 -4.07 2.71 -2.35
CA VAL A 130 -5.28 2.68 -3.19
C VAL A 130 -6.46 1.96 -2.54
N ASN A 131 -6.21 0.97 -1.69
CA ASN A 131 -7.25 0.32 -0.88
C ASN A 131 -7.86 1.31 0.12
N ARG A 132 -7.05 2.17 0.75
CA ARG A 132 -7.51 3.21 1.67
C ARG A 132 -8.28 4.31 0.96
N LEU A 133 -7.79 4.77 -0.20
CA LEU A 133 -8.41 5.85 -0.96
C LEU A 133 -9.79 5.46 -1.52
N LYS A 134 -9.98 4.20 -1.93
CA LYS A 134 -11.25 3.71 -2.53
C LYS A 134 -11.69 4.53 -3.76
N THR A 135 -10.74 4.89 -4.61
CA THR A 135 -10.97 5.79 -5.75
C THR A 135 -10.41 5.23 -7.05
N ASN A 136 -10.74 5.88 -8.17
CA ASN A 136 -9.96 5.74 -9.39
C ASN A 136 -8.61 6.43 -9.20
N VAL A 137 -7.53 5.80 -9.68
CA VAL A 137 -6.20 6.40 -9.63
C VAL A 137 -5.70 6.66 -11.03
N ILE A 138 -5.23 7.87 -11.31
CA ILE A 138 -4.52 8.19 -12.55
C ILE A 138 -3.06 8.52 -12.28
N THR A 139 -2.21 8.31 -13.28
CA THR A 139 -0.78 8.68 -13.21
C THR A 139 -0.23 8.97 -14.60
N MET A 140 0.80 9.82 -14.67
CA MET A 140 1.64 9.98 -15.85
C MET A 140 3.01 9.36 -15.55
N PRO A 141 3.36 8.24 -16.18
CA PRO A 141 4.70 7.67 -16.04
C PRO A 141 5.77 8.64 -16.54
N ASP A 142 6.84 8.79 -15.78
CA ASP A 142 7.97 9.68 -16.08
C ASP A 142 8.94 9.07 -17.12
N ASN A 143 8.94 7.75 -17.25
CA ASN A 143 9.78 7.02 -18.20
C ASN A 143 9.13 5.69 -18.65
N SER A 144 9.73 5.04 -19.65
CA SER A 144 9.22 3.78 -20.23
C SER A 144 9.24 2.59 -19.26
N GLY A 145 10.21 2.57 -18.33
CA GLY A 145 10.29 1.57 -17.25
C GLY A 145 9.13 1.70 -16.28
N ALA A 146 8.85 2.93 -15.81
CA ALA A 146 7.69 3.23 -14.98
C ALA A 146 6.38 2.92 -15.71
N ALA A 147 6.27 3.27 -17.00
CA ALA A 147 5.08 2.97 -17.80
C ALA A 147 4.81 1.45 -17.87
N ARG A 148 5.87 0.65 -18.06
CA ARG A 148 5.77 -0.81 -18.06
C ARG A 148 5.39 -1.35 -16.69
N PHE A 149 5.93 -0.79 -15.61
CA PHE A 149 5.57 -1.16 -14.25
C PHE A 149 4.08 -0.89 -13.98
N PHE A 150 3.58 0.32 -14.25
CA PHE A 150 2.17 0.65 -14.04
C PHE A 150 1.23 -0.23 -14.86
N LYS A 151 1.53 -0.45 -16.15
CA LYS A 151 0.69 -1.28 -17.02
C LYS A 151 0.73 -2.76 -16.64
N ASN A 152 1.94 -3.33 -16.56
CA ASN A 152 2.11 -4.78 -16.50
C ASN A 152 2.11 -5.34 -15.08
N LYS A 153 2.53 -4.54 -14.08
CA LYS A 153 2.60 -4.99 -12.67
C LYS A 153 1.44 -4.47 -11.83
N LEU A 154 0.96 -3.26 -12.09
CA LEU A 154 -0.15 -2.67 -11.35
C LEU A 154 -1.48 -2.68 -12.13
N GLY A 155 -1.49 -3.09 -13.39
CA GLY A 155 -2.72 -3.27 -14.16
C GLY A 155 -3.39 -1.97 -14.61
N PHE A 156 -2.64 -0.88 -14.70
CA PHE A 156 -3.15 0.37 -15.25
C PHE A 156 -3.46 0.23 -16.75
N ILE A 157 -4.55 0.85 -17.18
CA ILE A 157 -4.98 0.95 -18.57
C ILE A 157 -4.81 2.38 -19.09
N ALA A 158 -4.87 2.59 -20.41
CA ALA A 158 -4.86 3.94 -20.96
C ALA A 158 -6.11 4.72 -20.52
N LEU A 159 -5.95 5.95 -20.05
CA LEU A 159 -7.08 6.81 -19.69
C LEU A 159 -7.84 7.27 -20.94
N ASN A 160 -9.14 7.04 -20.98
CA ASN A 160 -10.04 7.67 -21.94
C ASN A 160 -10.70 8.90 -21.32
N THR A 161 -10.14 10.08 -21.62
CA THR A 161 -10.59 11.35 -21.02
C THR A 161 -12.03 11.72 -21.38
N LYS A 162 -12.56 11.24 -22.52
CA LYS A 162 -13.93 11.53 -22.96
C LYS A 162 -14.97 10.81 -22.11
N SER A 163 -14.70 9.55 -21.72
CA SER A 163 -15.62 8.76 -20.91
C SER A 163 -15.53 9.04 -19.41
N SER A 164 -14.41 9.61 -18.94
CA SER A 164 -14.15 9.84 -17.52
C SER A 164 -14.52 11.24 -17.03
N GLY A 165 -15.04 12.12 -17.90
CA GLY A 165 -15.38 13.51 -17.54
C GLY A 165 -14.18 14.35 -17.08
N LEU A 166 -12.95 13.91 -17.42
CA LEU A 166 -11.72 14.56 -16.97
C LEU A 166 -11.24 15.61 -17.97
N SER A 167 -10.57 16.65 -17.45
CA SER A 167 -9.94 17.70 -18.27
C SER A 167 -9.02 17.11 -19.35
N PRO A 168 -9.01 17.68 -20.57
CA PRO A 168 -8.09 17.27 -21.65
C PRO A 168 -6.61 17.30 -21.27
N ARG A 169 -6.23 18.04 -20.22
CA ARG A 169 -4.85 18.10 -19.71
C ARG A 169 -4.31 16.72 -19.27
N TYR A 170 -5.20 15.77 -18.97
CA TYR A 170 -4.83 14.41 -18.59
C TYR A 170 -4.73 13.44 -19.78
N LYS A 171 -4.68 13.96 -21.01
CA LYS A 171 -4.43 13.13 -22.19
C LYS A 171 -3.10 12.37 -22.04
N GLY A 172 -3.12 11.06 -22.31
CA GLY A 172 -1.94 10.19 -22.22
C GLY A 172 -1.66 9.62 -20.83
N TYR A 173 -2.42 10.03 -19.81
CA TYR A 173 -2.34 9.41 -18.49
C TYR A 173 -2.80 7.95 -18.54
N LEU A 174 -2.36 7.19 -17.55
CA LEU A 174 -2.87 5.86 -17.27
C LEU A 174 -3.87 5.92 -16.12
N MET A 175 -4.80 4.97 -16.10
CA MET A 175 -5.86 4.83 -15.10
C MET A 175 -5.86 3.43 -14.50
N LEU A 176 -5.96 3.35 -13.19
CA LEU A 176 -6.35 2.17 -12.43
C LEU A 176 -7.78 2.40 -11.94
N PRO A 177 -8.78 1.76 -12.57
CA PRO A 177 -10.17 2.00 -12.23
C PRO A 177 -10.55 1.37 -10.89
N TYR A 178 -11.48 1.99 -10.19
CA TYR A 178 -12.26 1.32 -9.15
C TYR A 178 -13.29 0.37 -9.81
N PRO A 179 -13.52 -0.85 -9.30
CA PRO A 179 -13.04 -1.43 -8.03
C PRO A 179 -11.67 -2.13 -8.09
N ARG A 180 -11.04 -2.24 -9.26
CA ARG A 180 -9.74 -2.94 -9.40
C ARG A 180 -8.66 -2.36 -8.48
N ALA A 181 -8.64 -1.04 -8.30
CA ALA A 181 -7.78 -0.36 -7.34
C ALA A 181 -7.93 -0.94 -5.92
N ARG A 182 -9.18 -1.11 -5.45
CA ARG A 182 -9.50 -1.64 -4.12
C ARG A 182 -9.07 -3.09 -3.96
N SER A 183 -9.28 -3.93 -4.98
CA SER A 183 -8.93 -5.35 -4.93
C SER A 183 -7.42 -5.61 -4.97
N MET A 184 -6.58 -4.60 -5.20
CA MET A 184 -5.15 -4.80 -5.40
C MET A 184 -4.44 -5.38 -4.17
N LEU A 185 -4.78 -4.92 -2.97
CA LEU A 185 -4.20 -5.44 -1.73
C LEU A 185 -4.59 -6.91 -1.52
N LYS A 186 -5.87 -7.24 -1.76
CA LYS A 186 -6.37 -8.61 -1.71
C LYS A 186 -5.62 -9.51 -2.68
N ILE A 187 -5.61 -9.18 -3.97
CA ILE A 187 -4.90 -9.95 -5.02
C ILE A 187 -3.43 -10.15 -4.64
N MET A 188 -2.78 -9.12 -4.09
CA MET A 188 -1.39 -9.22 -3.67
C MET A 188 -1.20 -10.17 -2.47
N ALA A 189 -2.15 -10.23 -1.54
CA ALA A 189 -2.14 -11.17 -0.43
C ALA A 189 -2.31 -12.62 -0.90
N GLU A 190 -3.12 -12.85 -1.93
CA GLU A 190 -3.31 -14.17 -2.54
C GLU A 190 -2.05 -14.63 -3.31
N ASP A 191 -1.48 -13.75 -4.13
CA ASP A 191 -0.29 -14.07 -4.94
C ASP A 191 1.00 -14.19 -4.09
N TYR A 192 1.12 -13.38 -3.03
CA TYR A 192 2.35 -13.22 -2.23
C TYR A 192 2.04 -13.09 -0.73
N PRO A 193 1.44 -14.11 -0.10
CA PRO A 193 0.97 -14.02 1.29
C PRO A 193 2.11 -13.70 2.28
N ARG A 194 3.32 -14.23 2.08
CA ARG A 194 4.50 -13.89 2.91
C ARG A 194 4.91 -12.42 2.84
N MET A 195 4.63 -11.75 1.72
CA MET A 195 4.99 -10.34 1.55
C MET A 195 3.99 -9.44 2.27
N VAL A 196 2.71 -9.84 2.28
CA VAL A 196 1.62 -9.05 2.86
C VAL A 196 1.42 -9.36 4.33
N MET A 197 1.50 -10.63 4.73
CA MET A 197 1.20 -11.12 6.08
C MET A 197 2.34 -12.01 6.62
N PRO A 198 3.60 -11.54 6.64
CA PRO A 198 4.75 -12.38 6.99
C PRO A 198 4.63 -13.02 8.38
N GLU A 199 4.07 -12.34 9.36
CA GLU A 199 3.89 -12.83 10.73
C GLU A 199 2.91 -13.99 10.78
N LEU A 200 1.75 -13.85 10.12
CA LEU A 200 0.75 -14.92 10.06
C LEU A 200 1.33 -16.16 9.36
N ILE A 201 1.97 -15.98 8.21
CA ILE A 201 2.55 -17.11 7.46
C ILE A 201 3.71 -17.74 8.22
N GLY A 202 4.59 -16.93 8.81
CA GLY A 202 5.70 -17.40 9.63
C GLY A 202 5.21 -18.19 10.86
N SER A 203 4.20 -17.67 11.56
CA SER A 203 3.59 -18.36 12.71
C SER A 203 2.94 -19.68 12.29
N TYR A 204 2.09 -19.68 11.26
CA TYR A 204 1.45 -20.89 10.74
C TYR A 204 2.47 -21.99 10.40
N GLU A 205 3.53 -21.63 9.67
CA GLU A 205 4.54 -22.60 9.25
C GLU A 205 5.39 -23.12 10.41
N ALA A 206 5.75 -22.24 11.36
CA ALA A 206 6.47 -22.63 12.56
C ALA A 206 5.65 -23.63 13.39
N LEU A 207 4.35 -23.36 13.60
CA LEU A 207 3.46 -24.26 14.33
C LEU A 207 3.22 -25.57 13.59
N LYS A 208 3.00 -25.51 12.27
CA LYS A 208 2.86 -26.71 11.43
C LYS A 208 4.11 -27.59 11.49
N PHE A 209 5.30 -26.99 11.44
CA PHE A 209 6.56 -27.70 11.58
C PHE A 209 6.72 -28.34 12.96
N ARG A 210 6.45 -27.61 14.05
CA ARG A 210 6.51 -28.16 15.42
C ARG A 210 5.55 -29.34 15.58
N ARG A 211 4.32 -29.21 15.09
CA ARG A 211 3.30 -30.27 15.12
C ARG A 211 3.77 -31.53 14.39
N ASN A 212 4.32 -31.37 13.17
CA ASN A 212 4.83 -32.50 12.38
C ASN A 212 6.02 -33.20 13.05
N MET A 213 6.80 -32.48 13.85
CA MET A 213 7.93 -33.02 14.62
C MET A 213 7.52 -33.58 15.99
N GLY A 214 6.22 -33.58 16.33
CA GLY A 214 5.74 -34.00 17.65
C GLY A 214 6.23 -33.10 18.79
N LYS A 215 6.67 -31.87 18.50
CA LYS A 215 7.08 -30.91 19.53
C LYS A 215 5.85 -30.28 20.19
N SER A 216 5.99 -29.93 21.47
CA SER A 216 4.96 -29.20 22.19
C SER A 216 4.66 -27.86 21.53
N ILE A 217 3.38 -27.50 21.53
CA ILE A 217 2.87 -26.19 21.12
C ILE A 217 2.11 -25.65 22.33
N THR A 218 2.48 -24.45 22.77
CA THR A 218 1.88 -23.85 23.97
C THR A 218 0.53 -23.22 23.65
N SER A 219 -0.29 -22.94 24.67
CA SER A 219 -1.52 -22.18 24.49
C SER A 219 -1.26 -20.74 24.02
N GLU A 220 -0.15 -20.15 24.45
CA GLU A 220 0.31 -18.81 24.03
C GLU A 220 0.63 -18.79 22.53
N ASP A 221 1.42 -19.76 22.04
CA ASP A 221 1.71 -19.93 20.60
C ASP A 221 0.42 -19.97 19.75
N ILE A 222 -0.61 -20.68 20.22
CA ILE A 222 -1.90 -20.81 19.52
C ILE A 222 -2.68 -19.50 19.58
N SER A 223 -2.71 -18.85 20.75
CA SER A 223 -3.41 -17.58 20.94
C SER A 223 -2.83 -16.47 20.06
N ASP A 224 -1.51 -16.39 19.96
CA ASP A 224 -0.81 -15.45 19.08
C ASP A 224 -1.15 -15.71 17.61
N PHE A 225 -1.13 -16.97 17.20
CA PHE A 225 -1.53 -17.36 15.84
C PHE A 225 -2.99 -17.01 15.54
N LEU A 226 -3.92 -17.27 16.46
CA LEU A 226 -5.34 -16.94 16.28
C LEU A 226 -5.55 -15.43 16.14
N THR A 227 -4.81 -14.63 16.90
CA THR A 227 -4.86 -13.16 16.81
C THR A 227 -4.40 -12.68 15.44
N LEU A 228 -3.30 -13.24 14.93
CA LEU A 228 -2.80 -12.95 13.57
C LEU A 228 -3.78 -13.41 12.49
N PHE A 229 -4.40 -14.57 12.68
CA PHE A 229 -5.35 -15.16 11.74
C PHE A 229 -6.61 -14.30 11.61
N GLU A 230 -7.25 -13.95 12.73
CA GLU A 230 -8.47 -13.14 12.71
C GLU A 230 -8.22 -11.71 12.22
N SER A 231 -7.09 -11.10 12.58
CA SER A 231 -6.73 -9.75 12.10
C SER A 231 -6.42 -9.70 10.59
N SER A 232 -6.05 -10.84 9.98
CA SER A 232 -5.68 -10.92 8.56
C SER A 232 -6.76 -11.58 7.69
N LYS A 233 -7.88 -11.98 8.28
CA LYS A 233 -8.90 -12.83 7.64
C LYS A 233 -9.43 -12.28 6.33
N GLU A 234 -9.67 -10.96 6.27
CA GLU A 234 -10.14 -10.31 5.04
C GLU A 234 -9.15 -10.42 3.87
N LEU A 235 -7.87 -10.65 4.14
CA LEU A 235 -6.79 -10.75 3.14
C LEU A 235 -6.51 -12.20 2.71
N LEU A 236 -6.91 -13.22 3.47
CA LEU A 236 -6.69 -14.62 3.13
C LEU A 236 -7.54 -15.11 1.95
N ASP A 237 -6.93 -15.77 0.96
CA ASP A 237 -7.70 -16.50 -0.03
C ASP A 237 -8.42 -17.70 0.61
N SER A 238 -9.48 -18.19 -0.05
CA SER A 238 -10.32 -19.26 0.49
C SER A 238 -9.58 -20.59 0.71
N LYS A 239 -8.52 -20.86 -0.05
CA LYS A 239 -7.72 -22.07 0.10
C LYS A 239 -6.85 -21.97 1.35
N LEU A 240 -6.10 -20.88 1.51
CA LEU A 240 -5.22 -20.66 2.66
C LEU A 240 -6.03 -20.50 3.95
N GLU A 241 -7.17 -19.81 3.89
CA GLU A 241 -8.12 -19.74 5.00
C GLU A 241 -8.64 -21.13 5.37
N GLY A 242 -9.01 -21.96 4.39
CA GLY A 242 -9.43 -23.34 4.62
C GLY A 242 -8.35 -24.19 5.28
N GLU A 243 -7.11 -24.11 4.79
CA GLU A 243 -5.96 -24.82 5.36
C GLU A 243 -5.68 -24.42 6.82
N MET A 244 -5.69 -23.12 7.12
CA MET A 244 -5.47 -22.61 8.48
C MET A 244 -6.62 -22.98 9.42
N ASN A 245 -7.87 -22.90 8.95
CA ASN A 245 -9.04 -23.35 9.73
C ASN A 245 -8.97 -24.84 10.08
N SER A 246 -8.58 -25.69 9.11
CA SER A 246 -8.35 -27.11 9.37
C SER A 246 -7.22 -27.35 10.36
N PHE A 247 -6.15 -26.56 10.28
CA PHE A 247 -5.04 -26.63 11.24
C PHE A 247 -5.49 -26.28 12.66
N ILE A 248 -6.26 -25.19 12.83
CA ILE A 248 -6.82 -24.73 14.12
C ILE A 248 -7.69 -25.81 14.74
N ARG A 249 -8.63 -26.40 13.97
CA ARG A 249 -9.51 -27.47 14.47
C ARG A 249 -8.75 -28.70 14.94
N GLY A 250 -7.54 -28.92 14.44
CA GLY A 250 -6.70 -30.02 14.88
C GLY A 250 -6.06 -29.81 16.26
N PHE A 251 -6.22 -28.64 16.88
CA PHE A 251 -5.94 -28.40 18.29
C PHE A 251 -7.28 -28.42 19.00
N ASP A 252 -7.73 -29.60 19.45
CA ASP A 252 -8.91 -29.67 20.32
C ASP A 252 -8.64 -28.81 21.56
N PHE A 253 -9.27 -27.64 21.63
CA PHE A 253 -9.28 -26.79 22.82
C PHE A 253 -10.12 -27.50 23.90
N LYS A 254 -9.49 -28.42 24.64
CA LYS A 254 -10.04 -29.01 25.86
C LYS A 254 -9.69 -28.16 27.07
#